data_AF-A0A968NSM9-F1
#
_entry.id   AF-A0A968NSM9-F1
#
_cell.length_a   1.000
_cell.length_b   1.000
_cell.length_c   1.000
_cell.angle_alpha   90.00
_cell.angle_beta   90.00
_cell.angle_gamma   90.00
#
_symmetry.space_group_name_H-M   'P 1'
#
loop_
_entity.id
_entity.type
_entity.pdbx_description
1 polymer ?
#
loop_
_entity_poly.entity_id
_entity_poly.type
_entity_poly.pdbx_seq_one_letter_code
_entity_poly.pdbx_strand_id
1 'polypeptide(L)' 'MVNSASSKLLPLVEPLRQGLWLVGMSAWIFGITDRSIAAFSDGHLTASELVQLSIASLVALGWYFLKPNRK' A
#
# COMPACT_ATOMS: atom_id res chain seq x y z
N MET A 1 15.91 -32.17 7.22
CA MET A 1 17.09 -31.28 7.17
C MET A 1 16.59 -29.87 6.89
N VAL A 2 16.50 -29.02 7.92
CA VAL A 2 16.09 -27.62 7.75
C VAL A 2 17.21 -26.89 7.00
N ASN A 3 16.85 -26.24 5.91
CA ASN A 3 17.77 -25.60 4.97
C ASN A 3 18.53 -24.45 5.66
N SER A 4 19.84 -24.60 5.87
CA SER A 4 20.74 -23.62 6.51
C SER A 4 20.74 -22.24 5.82
N ALA A 5 20.34 -22.17 4.55
CA ALA A 5 20.15 -20.91 3.86
C ALA A 5 18.94 -20.11 4.39
N SER A 6 17.85 -20.80 4.76
CA SER A 6 16.63 -20.15 5.25
C SER A 6 16.87 -19.45 6.60
N SER A 7 17.62 -20.08 7.53
CA SER A 7 17.93 -19.49 8.84
C SER A 7 18.73 -18.18 8.76
N LYS A 8 19.49 -17.96 7.68
CA LYS A 8 20.22 -16.71 7.45
C LYS A 8 19.36 -15.61 6.81
N LEU A 9 18.32 -15.98 6.06
CA LEU A 9 17.48 -15.04 5.31
C LEU A 9 16.27 -14.56 6.12
N LEU A 10 15.72 -15.40 7.00
CA LEU A 10 14.61 -15.05 7.90
C LEU A 10 14.79 -13.71 8.64
N PRO A 11 15.96 -13.38 9.23
CA PRO A 11 16.15 -12.10 9.92
C PRO A 11 16.17 -10.86 8.99
N LEU A 12 16.40 -11.04 7.68
CA LEU A 12 16.34 -9.96 6.69
C LEU A 12 14.95 -9.80 6.08
N VAL A 13 14.17 -10.88 5.96
CA VAL A 13 12.85 -10.87 5.33
C VAL A 13 11.82 -10.10 6.17
N GLU A 14 11.84 -10.24 7.49
CA GLU A 14 10.91 -9.54 8.39
C GLU A 14 10.99 -8.01 8.31
N PRO A 15 12.17 -7.36 8.45
CA PRO A 15 12.27 -5.91 8.30
C PRO A 15 11.97 -5.43 6.88
N LEU A 16 12.33 -6.20 5.84
CA LEU A 16 11.99 -5.88 4.46
C LEU A 16 10.48 -5.91 4.22
N ARG A 17 9.79 -6.92 4.74
CA ARG A 17 8.33 -7.03 4.65
C ARG A 17 7.63 -5.87 5.35
N GLN A 18 8.16 -5.45 6.50
CA GLN A 18 7.64 -4.31 7.25
C GLN A 18 7.92 -2.98 6.53
N GLY A 19 9.11 -2.83 5.96
CA GLY A 19 9.47 -1.69 5.12
C GLY A 19 8.61 -1.58 3.86
N LEU A 20 8.40 -2.69 3.16
CA LEU A 20 7.55 -2.75 1.96
C LEU A 20 6.10 -2.41 2.30
N TRP A 21 5.60 -2.86 3.45
CA TRP A 21 4.27 -2.50 3.91
C TRP A 21 4.15 -0.99 4.15
N LEU A 22 5.13 -0.38 4.83
CA LEU A 22 5.17 1.07 5.09
C LEU A 22 5.27 1.89 3.79
N VAL A 23 6.19 1.52 2.89
CA VAL A 23 6.34 2.16 1.59
C VAL A 23 5.06 2.03 0.78
N GLY A 24 4.45 0.84 0.73
CA GLY A 24 3.17 0.63 0.07
C GLY A 24 2.05 1.51 0.64
N MET A 25 1.95 1.60 1.98
CA MET A 25 0.96 2.47 2.62
C MET A 25 1.17 3.95 2.25
N SER A 26 2.43 4.42 2.25
CA SER A 26 2.76 5.79 1.84
C SER A 26 2.46 6.05 0.37
N ALA A 27 2.72 5.08 -0.51
CA ALA A 27 2.43 5.17 -1.94
C ALA A 27 0.92 5.23 -2.22
N TRP A 28 0.12 4.46 -1.47
CA TRP A 28 -1.34 4.54 -1.55
C TRP A 28 -1.87 5.92 -1.15
N ILE A 29 -1.42 6.45 -0.01
CA ILE A 29 -1.82 7.79 0.45
C ILE A 29 -1.42 8.83 -0.59
N PHE A 30 -0.15 8.81 -1.03
CA PHE A 30 0.36 9.75 -2.01
C PHE A 30 -0.41 9.69 -3.33
N GLY A 31 -0.64 8.49 -3.88
CA GLY A 31 -1.36 8.31 -5.14
C GLY A 31 -2.84 8.74 -5.07
N ILE A 32 -3.51 8.51 -3.94
CA ILE A 32 -4.86 8.99 -3.70
C ILE A 32 -4.88 10.52 -3.60
N THR A 33 -3.91 11.12 -2.90
CA THR A 33 -3.80 12.57 -2.76
C THR A 33 -3.51 13.24 -4.10
N ASP A 34 -2.57 12.73 -4.89
CA ASP A 34 -2.25 13.23 -6.23
C ASP A 34 -3.48 13.24 -7.15
N ARG A 35 -4.16 12.09 -7.25
CA ARG A 35 -5.40 11.94 -8.04
C ARG A 35 -6.52 12.84 -7.54
N SER A 36 -6.64 13.02 -6.23
CA SER A 36 -7.63 13.94 -5.66
C SER A 36 -7.32 15.37 -6.06
N ILE A 37 -6.06 15.82 -5.91
CA ILE A 37 -5.64 17.18 -6.27
C ILE A 37 -5.86 17.45 -7.75
N ALA A 38 -5.51 16.50 -8.63
CA ALA A 38 -5.76 16.63 -10.07
C ALA A 38 -7.27 16.79 -10.37
N ALA A 39 -8.11 15.93 -9.78
CA ALA A 39 -9.57 16.00 -9.98
C ALA A 39 -10.19 17.29 -9.42
N PHE A 40 -9.67 17.81 -8.31
CA PHE A 40 -10.07 19.12 -7.77
C PHE A 40 -9.55 20.30 -8.60
N SER A 41 -8.36 20.18 -9.19
CA SER A 41 -7.77 21.20 -10.05
C SER A 41 -8.51 21.34 -11.37
N ASP A 42 -9.05 20.26 -11.91
CA ASP A 42 -9.84 20.27 -13.15
C ASP A 42 -11.26 20.86 -12.95
N GLY A 43 -11.64 21.17 -11.69
CA GLY A 43 -12.89 21.87 -11.36
C GLY A 43 -14.17 21.04 -11.56
N HIS A 44 -14.06 19.80 -12.04
CA HIS A 44 -15.16 18.88 -12.26
C HIS A 44 -14.81 17.50 -11.74
N LEU A 45 -15.34 17.15 -10.56
CA LEU A 45 -15.29 15.78 -10.07
C LEU A 45 -16.24 14.92 -10.90
N THR A 46 -15.68 14.13 -11.80
CA THR A 46 -16.47 13.21 -12.61
C THR A 46 -16.84 11.98 -11.79
N ALA A 47 -18.04 11.43 -11.99
CA ALA A 47 -18.50 10.23 -11.29
C ALA A 47 -17.51 9.04 -11.42
N SER A 48 -16.85 8.91 -12.57
CA SER A 48 -15.81 7.90 -12.81
C SER A 48 -14.58 8.08 -11.91
N GLU A 49 -14.15 9.31 -11.67
CA GLU A 49 -13.00 9.62 -10.81
C GLU A 49 -13.33 9.29 -9.36
N LEU A 50 -14.55 9.59 -8.91
CA LEU A 50 -15.03 9.24 -7.58
C LEU A 50 -15.05 7.72 -7.37
N VAL A 51 -15.56 6.96 -8.34
CA VAL A 51 -15.53 5.49 -8.30
C VAL A 51 -14.09 4.99 -8.25
N GLN A 52 -13.20 5.56 -9.05
CA GLN A 52 -11.80 5.15 -9.09
C GLN A 52 -11.07 5.47 -7.77
N LEU A 53 -11.31 6.65 -7.19
CA LEU A 53 -10.82 7.04 -5.86
C LEU A 53 -11.34 6.11 -4.77
N SER A 54 -12.60 5.69 -4.87
CA SER A 54 -13.23 4.74 -3.94
C SER A 54 -12.59 3.36 -4.04
N ILE A 55 -12.36 2.86 -5.26
CA ILE A 55 -11.67 1.58 -5.48
C ILE A 55 -10.23 1.65 -4.97
N ALA A 56 -9.50 2.72 -5.30
CA ALA A 56 -8.13 2.92 -4.82
C ALA A 56 -8.07 2.95 -3.29
N SER A 57 -9.03 3.62 -2.65
CA SER A 57 -9.18 3.64 -1.18
C SER A 57 -9.47 2.26 -0.61
N LEU A 58 -10.35 1.47 -1.23
CA LEU A 58 -10.65 0.10 -0.80
C LEU A 58 -9.43 -0.82 -0.94
N VAL A 59 -8.67 -0.69 -2.02
CA VAL A 59 -7.42 -1.44 -2.20
C VAL A 59 -6.37 -1.00 -1.17
N ALA A 60 -6.25 0.30 -0.89
CA ALA A 60 -5.38 0.83 0.16
C ALA A 60 -5.78 0.31 1.56
N LEU A 61 -7.08 0.20 1.84
CA LEU A 61 -7.58 -0.43 3.07
C LEU A 61 -7.24 -1.92 3.11
N GLY A 62 -7.39 -2.64 2.00
CA GLY A 62 -6.94 -4.02 1.88
C GLY A 62 -5.42 -4.16 2.17
N TRP A 63 -4.62 -3.25 1.64
CA TRP A 63 -3.19 -3.16 1.92
C TRP A 63 -2.90 -2.87 3.41
N TYR A 64 -3.68 -1.99 4.03
CA TYR A 64 -3.59 -1.72 5.47
C TYR A 64 -3.87 -2.97 6.31
N PHE A 65 -4.87 -3.78 5.95
CA PHE A 65 -5.17 -5.05 6.62
C PHE A 65 -4.09 -6.12 6.41
N LEU A 66 -3.35 -6.05 5.30
CA LEU A 66 -2.18 -6.91 5.03
C LEU A 66 -0.96 -6.58 5.91
N LYS A 67 -1.13 -5.75 6.94
CA LYS A 67 -0.08 -5.42 7.91
C LYS A 67 0.65 -6.70 8.37
N PRO A 68 1.98 -6.76 8.20
CA PRO A 68 2.74 -7.91 8.67
C PRO A 68 2.60 -8.01 10.19
N ASN A 69 1.83 -9.00 10.65
CA ASN A 69 1.79 -9.38 12.05
C ASN A 69 3.14 -10.02 12.39
N ARG A 70 3.87 -9.39 13.31
CA ARG A 70 5.00 -10.04 13.98
C ARG A 70 4.41 -11.18 14.81
N LYS A 71 4.71 -12.42 14.43
CA LYS A 71 4.59 -13.54 15.36
C LYS A 71 5.74 -13.49 16.36
#